data_AF-E1NRV8-F1
#
_entry.id   AF-E1NRV8-F1
#
_cell.length_a   1.000
_cell.length_b   1.000
_cell.length_c   1.000
_cell.angle_alpha   90.00
_cell.angle_beta   90.00
_cell.angle_gamma   90.00
#
_symmetry.space_group_name_H-M   'P 1'
#
loop_
_entity.id
_entity.type
_entity.pdbx_description
1 polymer ?
#
loop_
_entity_poly.entity_id
_entity_poly.type
_entity_poly.pdbx_seq_one_letter_code
_entity_poly.pdbx_strand_id
1 'polypeptide(L)'
;MGEDLFTKIKDNNKVVEDLKLTDKQRQSLLNGILHMDELGEILTQAVQYGINKSIITDLYNKYKGETLSKIEEDPYALIAETRGYGFKIADSIANKLGFKADDSRRLKGALMQVLLDSALKDGNTYLLMDKWLENTG
;
A
#
# COMPACT_ATOMS: atom_id res chain seq x y z
N MET A 1 -7.54 18.30 23.19
CA MET A 1 -8.14 19.52 22.61
C MET A 1 -7.45 19.90 21.28
N GLY A 2 -7.22 18.94 20.37
CA GLY A 2 -6.57 19.20 19.07
C GLY A 2 -7.47 19.00 17.85
N GLU A 3 -8.56 18.24 18.00
CA GLU A 3 -9.44 17.81 16.90
C GLU A 3 -10.27 18.97 16.33
N ASP A 4 -10.69 19.91 17.19
CA ASP A 4 -11.57 21.05 16.84
C ASP A 4 -10.93 22.03 15.82
N LEU A 5 -9.60 22.09 15.72
CA LEU A 5 -8.90 22.90 14.71
C LEU A 5 -8.95 22.28 13.31
N PHE A 6 -8.88 20.95 13.20
CA PHE A 6 -8.96 20.25 11.91
C PHE A 6 -10.34 20.38 11.30
N THR A 7 -11.41 20.19 12.09
CA THR A 7 -12.79 20.35 11.63
C THR A 7 -13.06 21.78 11.18
N LYS A 8 -12.58 22.78 11.93
CA LYS A 8 -12.75 24.21 11.57
C LYS A 8 -12.01 24.64 10.30
N ILE A 9 -10.86 24.05 9.99
CA ILE A 9 -10.16 24.29 8.71
C ILE A 9 -10.93 23.66 7.54
N LYS A 10 -11.55 22.49 7.75
CA LYS A 10 -12.30 21.75 6.72
C LYS A 10 -13.66 22.39 6.39
N ASP A 11 -14.35 22.95 7.39
CA ASP A 11 -15.67 23.61 7.22
C ASP A 11 -15.61 25.10 6.88
N ASN A 12 -14.53 25.83 7.19
CA ASN A 12 -14.51 27.29 6.99
C ASN A 12 -13.13 27.86 6.68
N ASN A 13 -12.92 28.23 5.41
CA ASN A 13 -11.67 28.77 4.86
C ASN A 13 -11.15 30.08 5.52
N LYS A 14 -11.93 30.67 6.45
CA LYS A 14 -11.59 31.93 7.14
C LYS A 14 -10.59 31.78 8.30
N VAL A 15 -10.42 30.59 8.87
CA VAL A 15 -9.46 30.38 9.99
C VAL A 15 -8.00 30.53 9.53
N VAL A 16 -7.76 30.45 8.23
CA VAL A 16 -6.41 30.56 7.62
C VAL A 16 -6.00 32.03 7.34
N GLU A 17 -6.86 33.00 7.64
CA GLU A 17 -6.57 34.44 7.54
C GLU A 17 -5.95 35.02 8.83
N ASP A 18 -6.40 34.57 10.01
CA ASP A 18 -5.87 35.01 11.32
C ASP A 18 -4.47 34.44 11.62
N LEU A 19 -4.12 33.31 11.02
CA LEU A 19 -2.78 32.74 11.09
C LEU A 19 -1.84 33.55 10.19
N LYS A 20 -0.90 34.29 10.79
CA LYS A 20 0.20 35.03 10.12
C LYS A 20 1.21 34.09 9.42
N LEU A 21 0.73 33.35 8.46
CA LEU A 21 1.48 32.39 7.65
C LEU A 21 1.83 33.04 6.31
N THR A 22 3.05 32.80 5.85
CA THR A 22 3.42 33.06 4.45
C THR A 22 2.63 32.14 3.52
N ASP A 23 2.41 32.56 2.27
CA ASP A 23 1.65 31.75 1.31
C ASP A 23 2.25 30.35 1.08
N LYS A 24 3.59 30.23 1.18
CA LYS A 24 4.28 28.93 1.18
C LYS A 24 3.84 28.04 2.36
N GLN A 25 3.78 28.58 3.57
CA GLN A 25 3.33 27.81 4.74
C GLN A 25 1.85 27.42 4.62
N ARG A 26 1.00 28.33 4.13
CA ARG A 26 -0.42 28.06 3.86
C ARG A 26 -0.60 26.93 2.85
N GLN A 27 0.13 26.96 1.74
CA GLN A 27 0.11 25.90 0.71
C GLN A 27 0.64 24.56 1.26
N SER A 28 1.77 24.55 1.99
CA SER A 28 2.29 23.32 2.60
C SER A 28 1.33 22.69 3.61
N LEU A 29 0.61 23.50 4.39
CA LEU A 29 -0.41 23.01 5.34
C LEU A 29 -1.62 22.42 4.61
N LEU A 30 -2.17 23.12 3.61
CA LEU A 30 -3.30 22.63 2.82
C LEU A 30 -2.95 21.32 2.09
N ASN A 31 -1.80 21.26 1.42
CA ASN A 31 -1.34 20.04 0.76
C ASN A 31 -1.11 18.89 1.76
N GLY A 32 -0.56 19.20 2.94
CA GLY A 32 -0.37 18.21 4.01
C GLY A 32 -1.70 17.62 4.52
N ILE A 33 -2.72 18.46 4.71
CA ILE A 33 -4.06 18.02 5.13
C ILE A 33 -4.70 17.13 4.07
N LEU A 34 -4.71 17.56 2.80
CA LEU A 34 -5.27 16.80 1.68
C LEU A 34 -4.62 15.42 1.55
N HIS A 35 -3.28 15.34 1.61
CA HIS A 35 -2.58 14.05 1.55
C HIS A 35 -2.83 13.13 2.76
N MET A 36 -3.12 13.69 3.94
CA MET A 36 -3.49 12.87 5.11
C MET A 36 -4.92 12.33 5.01
N ASP A 37 -5.84 13.12 4.46
CA ASP A 37 -7.22 12.67 4.16
C ASP A 37 -7.21 11.56 3.09
N GLU A 38 -6.54 11.76 1.95
CA GLU A 38 -6.40 10.78 0.87
C GLU A 38 -5.81 9.44 1.37
N LEU A 39 -4.74 9.49 2.14
CA LEU A 39 -4.15 8.29 2.75
C LEU A 39 -5.10 7.62 3.76
N GLY A 40 -5.89 8.40 4.49
CA GLY A 40 -6.91 7.90 5.42
C GLY A 40 -8.02 7.12 4.71
N GLU A 41 -8.51 7.62 3.58
CA GLU A 41 -9.51 6.94 2.75
C GLU A 41 -8.95 5.63 2.15
N ILE A 42 -7.73 5.67 1.60
CA ILE A 42 -7.06 4.49 1.03
C ILE A 42 -6.80 3.44 2.10
N LEU A 43 -6.34 3.84 3.30
CA LEU A 43 -6.15 2.92 4.42
C LEU A 43 -7.47 2.27 4.85
N THR A 44 -8.55 3.05 4.95
CA THR A 44 -9.88 2.54 5.35
C THR A 44 -10.38 1.49 4.35
N GLN A 45 -10.23 1.75 3.05
CA GLN A 45 -10.59 0.80 2.00
C GLN A 45 -9.67 -0.43 1.96
N ALA A 46 -8.37 -0.26 2.25
CA ALA A 46 -7.40 -1.35 2.25
C ALA A 46 -7.47 -2.28 3.49
N VAL A 47 -8.09 -1.86 4.59
CA VAL A 47 -8.31 -2.69 5.78
C VAL A 47 -9.08 -3.98 5.44
N GLN A 48 -10.06 -3.93 4.53
CA GLN A 48 -10.83 -5.11 4.11
C GLN A 48 -9.96 -6.21 3.48
N TYR A 49 -8.85 -5.82 2.87
CA TYR A 49 -7.90 -6.74 2.25
C TYR A 49 -7.00 -7.44 3.30
N GLY A 50 -6.87 -6.89 4.51
CA GLY A 50 -6.03 -7.46 5.58
C GLY A 50 -4.54 -7.11 5.42
N ILE A 51 -4.24 -6.05 4.69
CA ILE A 51 -2.87 -5.60 4.39
C ILE A 51 -2.36 -4.75 5.57
N ASN A 52 -1.07 -4.89 5.92
CA ASN A 52 -0.46 -4.06 6.96
C ASN A 52 -0.42 -2.58 6.53
N LYS A 53 -0.72 -1.64 7.44
CA LYS A 53 -0.64 -0.19 7.23
C LYS A 53 0.71 0.26 6.65
N SER A 54 1.83 -0.36 7.03
CA SER A 54 3.14 -0.01 6.46
C SER A 54 3.18 -0.21 4.94
N ILE A 55 2.71 -1.37 4.48
CA ILE A 55 2.66 -1.76 3.05
C ILE A 55 1.75 -0.82 2.26
N ILE A 56 0.59 -0.44 2.81
CA ILE A 56 -0.31 0.55 2.17
C ILE A 56 0.31 1.94 2.13
N THR A 57 1.07 2.32 3.16
CA THR A 57 1.77 3.61 3.19
C THR A 57 2.89 3.65 2.14
N ASP A 58 3.62 2.54 1.96
CA ASP A 58 4.65 2.42 0.92
C ASP A 58 4.05 2.48 -0.49
N LEU A 59 2.94 1.76 -0.73
CA LEU A 59 2.19 1.84 -1.99
C LEU A 59 1.64 3.25 -2.25
N TYR A 60 1.09 3.93 -1.24
CA TYR A 60 0.63 5.32 -1.35
C TYR A 60 1.76 6.31 -1.60
N ASN A 61 2.94 6.09 -1.02
CA ASN A 61 4.11 6.90 -1.32
C ASN A 61 4.54 6.79 -2.78
N LYS A 62 4.31 5.62 -3.41
CA LYS A 62 4.65 5.34 -4.81
C LYS A 62 3.57 5.76 -5.82
N TYR A 63 2.30 5.46 -5.57
CA TYR A 63 1.19 5.62 -6.53
C TYR A 63 0.15 6.67 -6.13
N LYS A 64 0.23 7.24 -4.91
CA LYS A 64 -0.71 8.25 -4.40
C LYS A 64 -2.16 7.78 -4.57
N GLY A 65 -3.03 8.60 -5.17
CA GLY A 65 -4.44 8.27 -5.41
C GLY A 65 -4.67 7.00 -6.25
N GLU A 66 -3.70 6.57 -7.05
CA GLU A 66 -3.82 5.36 -7.89
C GLU A 66 -3.59 4.05 -7.12
N THR A 67 -3.23 4.10 -5.83
CA THR A 67 -2.87 2.92 -5.02
C THR A 67 -3.93 1.81 -5.05
N LEU A 68 -5.21 2.16 -4.85
CA LEU A 68 -6.28 1.17 -4.87
C LEU A 68 -6.48 0.60 -6.29
N SER A 69 -6.50 1.46 -7.30
CA SER A 69 -6.60 1.05 -8.71
C SER A 69 -5.50 0.05 -9.08
N LYS A 70 -4.25 0.26 -8.63
CA LYS A 70 -3.13 -0.68 -8.87
C LYS A 70 -3.27 -2.00 -8.13
N ILE A 71 -3.81 -1.99 -6.90
CA ILE A 71 -4.13 -3.21 -6.15
C ILE A 71 -5.26 -4.00 -6.84
N GLU A 72 -6.23 -3.32 -7.45
CA GLU A 72 -7.41 -3.90 -8.08
C GLU A 72 -7.15 -4.39 -9.52
N GLU A 73 -6.27 -3.70 -10.25
CA GLU A 73 -5.85 -4.04 -11.62
C GLU A 73 -5.00 -5.33 -11.67
N ASP A 74 -3.90 -5.37 -10.90
CA ASP A 74 -3.06 -6.57 -10.78
C ASP A 74 -2.36 -6.62 -9.40
N PRO A 75 -2.97 -7.28 -8.39
CA PRO A 75 -2.34 -7.43 -7.08
C PRO A 75 -1.05 -8.25 -7.16
N TYR A 76 -0.82 -9.05 -8.20
CA TYR A 76 0.41 -9.85 -8.31
C TYR A 76 1.60 -9.02 -8.80
N ALA A 77 1.38 -7.94 -9.55
CA ALA A 77 2.46 -7.05 -10.01
C ALA A 77 3.20 -6.39 -8.83
N LEU A 78 2.46 -6.04 -7.77
CA LEU A 78 2.98 -5.34 -6.59
C LEU A 78 4.01 -6.14 -5.77
N ILE A 79 4.09 -7.47 -5.98
CA ILE A 79 5.05 -8.38 -5.33
C ILE A 79 6.50 -7.96 -5.60
N ALA A 80 6.82 -7.53 -6.83
CA ALA A 80 8.15 -7.06 -7.21
C ALA A 80 8.49 -5.66 -6.69
N GLU A 81 7.48 -4.91 -6.25
CA GLU A 81 7.58 -3.46 -6.10
C GLU A 81 7.47 -2.99 -4.65
N THR A 82 7.03 -3.86 -3.74
CA THR A 82 6.67 -3.49 -2.36
C THR A 82 7.21 -4.50 -1.35
N ARG A 83 8.12 -4.05 -0.47
CA ARG A 83 8.75 -4.93 0.52
C ARG A 83 7.73 -5.44 1.54
N GLY A 84 7.69 -6.76 1.76
CA GLY A 84 6.74 -7.39 2.67
C GLY A 84 5.34 -7.63 2.08
N TYR A 85 5.08 -7.15 0.86
CA TYR A 85 3.95 -7.57 0.05
C TYR A 85 4.38 -8.79 -0.77
N GLY A 86 3.88 -9.98 -0.41
CA GLY A 86 4.24 -11.23 -1.08
C GLY A 86 3.03 -11.96 -1.67
N PHE A 87 3.27 -13.06 -2.38
CA PHE A 87 2.24 -13.83 -3.08
C PHE A 87 1.01 -14.16 -2.21
N LYS A 88 1.18 -14.52 -0.93
CA LYS A 88 0.04 -14.80 -0.03
C LYS A 88 -0.89 -13.61 0.17
N ILE A 89 -0.37 -12.39 0.16
CA ILE A 89 -1.15 -11.15 0.27
C ILE A 89 -1.83 -10.88 -1.07
N ALA A 90 -1.09 -10.95 -2.18
CA ALA A 90 -1.62 -10.79 -3.53
C ALA A 90 -2.77 -11.77 -3.84
N ASP A 91 -2.60 -13.05 -3.51
CA ASP A 91 -3.59 -14.11 -3.70
C ASP A 91 -4.83 -13.88 -2.83
N SER A 92 -4.65 -13.48 -1.57
CA SER A 92 -5.76 -13.11 -0.68
C SER A 92 -6.59 -11.94 -1.23
N ILE A 93 -5.93 -10.93 -1.81
CA ILE A 93 -6.59 -9.80 -2.48
C ILE A 93 -7.31 -10.27 -3.74
N ALA A 94 -6.61 -10.98 -4.64
CA ALA A 94 -7.16 -11.47 -5.89
C ALA A 94 -8.42 -12.34 -5.68
N ASN A 95 -8.40 -13.23 -4.67
CA ASN A 95 -9.57 -14.01 -4.28
C ASN A 95 -10.75 -13.12 -3.81
N LYS A 96 -10.50 -12.04 -3.05
CA LYS A 96 -11.52 -11.08 -2.64
C LYS A 96 -12.07 -10.24 -3.80
N LEU A 97 -11.24 -9.97 -4.81
CA LEU A 97 -11.62 -9.30 -6.06
C LEU A 97 -12.32 -10.25 -7.07
N GLY A 98 -12.50 -11.52 -6.73
CA GLY A 98 -13.15 -12.51 -7.61
C GLY A 98 -12.30 -12.95 -8.81
N PHE A 99 -10.96 -12.80 -8.74
CA PHE A 99 -10.07 -13.34 -9.75
C PHE A 99 -10.16 -14.87 -9.75
N LYS A 100 -10.06 -15.49 -10.93
CA LYS A 100 -10.15 -16.94 -11.04
C LYS A 100 -8.88 -17.63 -10.54
N ALA A 101 -9.02 -18.85 -10.04
CA ALA A 101 -7.91 -19.67 -9.56
C ALA A 101 -6.90 -20.04 -10.66
N ASP A 102 -7.31 -20.00 -11.93
CA ASP A 102 -6.53 -20.28 -13.16
C ASP A 102 -6.00 -19.00 -13.85
N ASP A 103 -6.13 -17.82 -13.23
CA ASP A 103 -5.65 -16.56 -13.81
C ASP A 103 -4.13 -16.58 -14.04
N SER A 104 -3.69 -16.27 -15.26
CA SER A 104 -2.27 -16.24 -15.63
C SER A 104 -1.40 -15.31 -14.76
N ARG A 105 -1.98 -14.25 -14.18
CA ARG A 105 -1.30 -13.34 -13.24
C ARG A 105 -0.92 -14.04 -11.94
N ARG A 106 -1.73 -15.01 -11.49
CA ARG A 106 -1.44 -15.85 -10.32
C ARG A 106 -0.15 -16.65 -10.50
N LEU A 107 0.01 -17.29 -11.67
CA LEU A 107 1.24 -18.03 -12.01
C LEU A 107 2.45 -17.10 -12.09
N LYS A 108 2.29 -15.92 -12.71
CA LYS A 108 3.36 -14.89 -12.75
C LYS A 108 3.74 -14.40 -11.35
N GLY A 109 2.76 -14.15 -10.47
CA GLY A 109 2.99 -13.72 -9.10
C GLY A 109 3.64 -14.80 -8.22
N ALA A 110 3.25 -16.06 -8.40
CA ALA A 110 3.88 -17.20 -7.73
C ALA A 110 5.33 -17.36 -8.21
N LEU A 111 5.58 -17.33 -9.52
CA LEU A 111 6.93 -17.36 -10.07
C LEU A 111 7.75 -16.14 -9.61
N MET A 112 7.17 -14.95 -9.57
CA MET A 112 7.83 -13.75 -9.06
C MET A 112 8.17 -13.87 -7.58
N GLN A 113 7.31 -14.45 -6.74
CA GLN A 113 7.67 -14.75 -5.36
C GLN A 113 8.79 -15.80 -5.29
N VAL A 114 8.76 -16.83 -6.14
CA VAL A 114 9.85 -17.83 -6.23
C VAL A 114 11.12 -17.24 -6.88
N LEU A 115 11.05 -16.02 -7.43
CA LEU A 115 12.15 -15.17 -7.87
C LEU A 115 12.38 -13.92 -6.97
N LEU A 116 11.69 -13.83 -5.82
CA LEU A 116 11.90 -12.82 -4.76
C LEU A 116 12.09 -13.40 -3.37
N ASP A 117 11.92 -14.71 -3.25
CA ASP A 117 12.72 -15.61 -2.45
C ASP A 117 14.18 -15.65 -3.03
N SER A 118 14.65 -14.46 -3.42
CA SER A 118 15.92 -14.01 -4.00
C SER A 118 16.19 -12.53 -3.55
N ALA A 119 15.82 -12.13 -2.30
CA ALA A 119 15.90 -10.77 -1.74
C ALA A 119 16.91 -10.42 -0.59
N LEU A 120 17.39 -11.30 0.33
CA LEU A 120 18.41 -11.03 1.41
C LEU A 120 19.27 -12.24 2.02
N LYS A 121 19.89 -13.23 1.30
CA LYS A 121 20.44 -14.50 1.90
C LYS A 121 21.40 -15.42 1.09
N ASP A 122 21.46 -15.51 -0.25
CA ASP A 122 22.50 -16.27 -1.03
C ASP A 122 23.88 -15.58 -0.91
N GLY A 123 24.17 -15.04 0.27
CA GLY A 123 25.14 -13.99 0.56
C GLY A 123 24.75 -12.65 -0.07
N ASN A 124 24.41 -12.70 -1.35
CA ASN A 124 23.56 -11.74 -2.03
C ASN A 124 22.09 -11.94 -1.61
N THR A 125 21.19 -11.29 -2.32
CA THR A 125 19.75 -11.40 -2.14
C THR A 125 19.16 -12.85 -2.32
N TYR A 126 18.46 -13.36 -1.26
CA TYR A 126 17.43 -14.46 -0.98
C TYR A 126 17.83 -15.96 -1.03
N LEU A 127 16.82 -16.85 -1.10
CA LEU A 127 16.34 -17.59 0.10
C LEU A 127 16.68 -19.07 0.14
N LEU A 128 16.80 -19.72 -1.01
CA LEU A 128 16.81 -21.17 -1.20
C LEU A 128 15.42 -21.81 -1.13
N MET A 129 15.24 -22.78 -2.02
CA MET A 129 14.01 -23.57 -2.18
C MET A 129 14.00 -24.81 -1.27
N ASP A 130 15.00 -24.96 -0.40
CA ASP A 130 15.36 -26.24 0.22
C ASP A 130 14.55 -26.58 1.49
N LYS A 131 13.63 -25.71 1.93
CA LYS A 131 12.88 -25.90 3.18
C LYS A 131 11.43 -26.40 3.02
N TRP A 132 11.02 -26.76 1.81
CA TRP A 132 9.63 -27.15 1.51
C TRP A 132 9.40 -28.65 1.20
N LEU A 133 10.45 -29.47 1.07
CA LEU A 133 10.32 -30.87 0.66
C LEU A 133 10.51 -31.93 1.77
N GLU A 134 10.93 -31.56 2.99
CA GLU A 134 11.20 -32.53 4.08
C GLU A 134 10.03 -32.79 5.05
N ASN A 135 8.86 -32.17 4.86
CA ASN A 135 7.71 -32.31 5.77
C ASN A 135 6.45 -32.95 5.14
N THR A 136 6.63 -33.69 4.05
CA THR A 136 5.60 -34.57 3.45
C THR A 136 6.16 -35.95 3.09
N GLY A 137 6.84 -36.55 4.07
CA GLY A 137 7.24 -37.96 4.12
C GLY A 137 6.88 -38.54 5.47
#